data_AF-A0A7Y3LHK3-F1
#
_entry.id   AF-A0A7Y3LHK3-F1
#
_cell.length_a   1.000
_cell.length_b   1.000
_cell.length_c   1.000
_cell.angle_alpha   90.00
_cell.angle_beta   90.00
_cell.angle_gamma   90.00
#
_symmetry.space_group_name_H-M   'P 1'
#
loop_
_entity.id
_entity.type
_entity.pdbx_description
1 polymer ?
#
loop_
_entity_poly.entity_id
_entity_poly.type
_entity_poly.pdbx_seq_one_letter_code
_entity_poly.pdbx_strand_id
1 'polypeptide(L)'
;MGLLDKVKVQAQTVTQTAKEAAQKGQERIEDLQQKRAVDSLLKDLGTVTYQVRAGRMDTVKGDSESNRLIDAIKAHEAEHGDIS
;
A
#
# COMPACT_ATOMS: atom_id res chain seq x y z
N MET A 1 -24.43 -41.77 1.74
CA MET A 1 -23.10 -41.16 1.45
C MET A 1 -22.10 -41.66 2.47
N GLY A 2 -21.16 -42.52 2.03
CA GLY A 2 -20.18 -43.16 2.91
C GLY A 2 -19.18 -42.16 3.49
N LEU A 3 -18.46 -42.54 4.55
CA LEU A 3 -17.49 -41.68 5.24
C LEU A 3 -16.43 -41.09 4.28
N LEU A 4 -16.06 -41.83 3.24
CA LEU A 4 -15.15 -41.37 2.17
C LEU A 4 -15.69 -40.17 1.37
N ASP A 5 -17.01 -40.07 1.23
CA ASP A 5 -17.68 -38.98 0.51
C ASP A 5 -17.65 -37.69 1.36
N LYS A 6 -17.87 -37.79 2.67
CA LYS A 6 -17.71 -36.66 3.61
C LYS A 6 -16.27 -36.16 3.69
N VAL A 7 -15.30 -37.07 3.67
CA VAL A 7 -13.86 -36.71 3.70
C VAL A 7 -13.44 -36.01 2.40
N LYS A 8 -13.89 -36.48 1.22
CA LYS A 8 -13.65 -35.77 -0.04
C LYS A 8 -14.27 -34.37 -0.05
N VAL A 9 -15.50 -34.25 0.43
CA VAL A 9 -16.20 -32.95 0.53
C VAL A 9 -15.47 -32.01 1.48
N GLN A 10 -15.00 -32.49 2.65
CA GLN A 10 -14.19 -31.70 3.59
C GLN A 10 -12.83 -31.30 3.01
N ALA A 11 -12.13 -32.21 2.35
CA ALA A 11 -10.85 -31.91 1.71
C ALA A 11 -11.01 -30.84 0.61
N GLN A 12 -12.09 -30.91 -0.18
CA GLN A 12 -12.40 -29.89 -1.20
C GLN A 12 -12.75 -28.54 -0.57
N THR A 13 -13.54 -28.50 0.50
CA THR A 13 -13.87 -27.25 1.19
C THR A 13 -12.65 -26.62 1.86
N VAL A 14 -11.78 -27.41 2.51
CA VAL A 14 -10.53 -26.92 3.10
C VAL A 14 -9.60 -26.33 2.04
N THR A 15 -9.46 -27.01 0.90
CA THR A 15 -8.60 -26.52 -0.20
C THR A 15 -9.14 -25.23 -0.82
N GLN A 16 -10.46 -25.14 -1.00
CA GLN A 16 -11.13 -23.95 -1.53
C GLN A 16 -11.02 -22.77 -0.55
N THR A 17 -11.27 -23.01 0.75
CA THR A 17 -11.17 -22.00 1.81
C THR A 17 -9.72 -21.50 1.96
N ALA A 18 -8.74 -22.39 1.86
CA ALA A 18 -7.32 -22.01 1.89
C ALA A 18 -6.91 -21.15 0.70
N LYS A 19 -7.40 -21.46 -0.52
CA LYS A 19 -7.15 -20.62 -1.70
C LYS A 19 -7.78 -19.24 -1.58
N GLU A 20 -9.03 -19.17 -1.14
CA GLU A 20 -9.72 -17.89 -0.94
C GLU A 20 -9.09 -17.05 0.18
N ALA A 21 -8.65 -17.68 1.27
CA ALA A 21 -7.92 -17.01 2.34
C ALA A 21 -6.54 -16.52 1.89
N ALA A 22 -5.82 -17.31 1.08
CA ALA A 22 -4.53 -16.90 0.52
C ALA A 22 -4.70 -15.71 -0.44
N GLN A 23 -5.70 -15.74 -1.34
CA GLN A 23 -5.99 -14.65 -2.26
C GLN A 23 -6.39 -13.36 -1.52
N LYS A 24 -7.33 -13.45 -0.57
CA LYS A 24 -7.71 -12.30 0.28
C LYS A 24 -6.56 -11.79 1.15
N GLY A 25 -5.66 -12.68 1.57
CA GLY A 25 -4.46 -12.33 2.30
C GLY A 25 -3.49 -11.54 1.43
N GLN A 26 -3.28 -11.98 0.19
CA GLN A 26 -2.42 -11.34 -0.79
C GLN A 26 -2.91 -9.93 -1.14
N GLU A 27 -4.20 -9.79 -1.49
CA GLU A 27 -4.83 -8.50 -1.82
C GLU A 27 -4.68 -7.50 -0.66
N ARG A 28 -4.93 -7.94 0.58
CA ARG A 28 -4.77 -7.07 1.76
C ARG A 28 -3.33 -6.65 2.01
N ILE A 29 -2.36 -7.53 1.73
CA ILE A 29 -0.94 -7.19 1.89
C ILE A 29 -0.55 -6.17 0.83
N GLU A 30 -0.99 -6.36 -0.41
CA GLU A 30 -0.75 -5.41 -1.50
C GLU A 30 -1.35 -4.04 -1.19
N ASP A 31 -2.61 -3.98 -0.76
CA ASP A 31 -3.27 -2.74 -0.32
C ASP A 31 -2.50 -2.03 0.82
N LEU A 32 -2.04 -2.79 1.81
CA LEU A 32 -1.26 -2.24 2.92
C LEU A 32 0.12 -1.76 2.48
N GLN A 33 0.74 -2.42 1.50
CA GLN A 33 2.02 -1.99 0.94
C GLN A 33 1.86 -0.68 0.18
N GLN A 34 0.81 -0.54 -0.64
CA GLN A 34 0.53 0.70 -1.36
C GLN A 34 0.24 1.86 -0.41
N LYS A 35 -0.61 1.64 0.60
CA LYS A 35 -0.87 2.67 1.64
C LYS A 35 0.40 3.08 2.36
N ARG A 36 1.26 2.12 2.72
CA ARG A 36 2.55 2.43 3.35
C ARG A 36 3.49 3.21 2.43
N ALA A 37 3.51 2.91 1.14
CA ALA A 37 4.34 3.61 0.18
C ALA A 37 3.94 5.08 0.10
N VAL A 38 2.64 5.36 -0.07
CA VAL A 38 2.12 6.72 -0.15
C VAL A 38 2.26 7.48 1.18
N ASP A 39 2.07 6.81 2.32
CA ASP A 39 2.26 7.39 3.66
C ASP A 39 3.71 7.84 3.87
N SER A 40 4.68 7.05 3.36
CA SER A 40 6.09 7.41 3.41
C SER A 40 6.36 8.66 2.59
N LEU A 41 5.83 8.75 1.37
CA LEU A 41 6.00 9.92 0.50
C LEU A 41 5.40 11.19 1.12
N LEU A 42 4.20 11.08 1.71
CA LEU A 42 3.55 12.19 2.40
C LEU A 42 4.32 12.63 3.64
N LYS A 43 4.86 11.67 4.40
CA LYS A 43 5.73 11.96 5.56
C LYS A 43 7.02 12.65 5.16
N ASP A 44 7.63 12.23 4.05
CA ASP A 44 8.84 12.85 3.53
C ASP A 44 8.56 14.28 3.04
N LEU A 45 7.41 14.51 2.38
CA LEU A 45 6.97 15.84 1.97
C LEU A 45 6.76 16.77 3.18
N GLY A 46 6.13 16.26 4.24
CA GLY A 46 5.98 16.98 5.50
C GLY A 46 7.33 17.28 6.17
N THR A 47 8.28 16.35 6.08
CA THR A 47 9.63 16.52 6.61
C THR A 47 10.39 17.61 5.86
N VAL A 48 10.33 17.63 4.52
CA VAL A 48 10.92 18.70 3.70
C VAL A 48 10.30 20.05 4.06
N THR A 49 8.97 20.13 4.11
CA THR A 49 8.24 21.35 4.46
C THR A 49 8.64 21.86 5.85
N TYR A 50 8.75 20.97 6.83
CA TYR A 50 9.19 21.32 8.18
C TYR A 50 10.63 21.85 8.17
N GLN A 51 11.56 21.19 7.47
CA GLN A 51 12.96 21.63 7.43
C GLN A 51 13.12 23.00 6.78
N VAL A 52 12.38 23.28 5.71
CA VAL A 52 12.35 24.61 5.08
C VAL A 52 11.81 25.65 6.05
N ARG A 53 10.66 25.39 6.68
CA ARG A 53 10.05 26.33 7.65
C ARG A 53 10.88 26.53 8.92
N ALA A 54 11.62 25.51 9.33
CA ALA A 54 12.53 25.57 10.46
C ALA A 54 13.88 26.23 10.13
N GLY A 55 14.09 26.67 8.87
CA GLY A 55 15.35 27.27 8.42
C GLY A 55 16.52 26.28 8.39
N ARG A 56 16.24 24.97 8.38
CA ARG A 56 17.24 23.88 8.36
C ARG A 56 17.55 23.41 6.95
N MET A 57 16.74 23.80 5.97
CA MET A 57 16.91 23.51 4.57
C MET A 57 16.69 24.79 3.75
N ASP A 58 17.51 24.98 2.72
CA ASP A 58 17.34 26.07 1.76
C ASP A 58 16.02 25.92 0.99
N THR A 59 15.35 27.05 0.74
CA THR A 59 14.03 27.07 0.08
C THR A 59 14.07 26.52 -1.34
N VAL A 60 15.11 26.83 -2.13
CA VAL A 60 15.22 26.34 -3.52
C VAL A 60 15.38 24.83 -3.54
N LYS A 61 16.21 24.30 -2.62
CA LYS A 61 16.38 22.86 -2.46
C LYS A 61 15.10 22.19 -1.96
N GLY A 62 14.42 22.84 -1.02
CA GLY A 62 13.13 22.39 -0.49
C GLY A 62 12.06 22.28 -1.57
N ASP A 63 11.87 23.33 -2.37
CA ASP A 63 10.88 23.36 -3.46
C ASP A 63 11.17 22.28 -4.51
N SER A 64 12.45 22.10 -4.90
CA SER A 64 12.82 21.05 -5.84
C SER A 64 12.48 19.66 -5.31
N GLU A 65 12.69 19.40 -4.02
CA GLU A 65 12.42 18.10 -3.42
C GLU A 65 10.92 17.87 -3.19
N SER A 66 10.21 18.90 -2.74
CA SER A 66 8.75 18.88 -2.64
C SER A 66 8.08 18.58 -3.98
N ASN A 67 8.55 19.20 -5.08
CA ASN A 67 8.02 18.93 -6.42
C ASN A 67 8.22 17.47 -6.83
N ARG A 68 9.40 16.89 -6.59
CA ARG A 68 9.66 15.47 -6.86
C ARG A 68 8.75 14.54 -6.07
N LEU A 69 8.57 14.82 -4.78
CA LEU A 69 7.69 14.03 -3.92
C LEU A 69 6.23 14.14 -4.35
N ILE A 70 5.77 15.34 -4.73
CA ILE A 70 4.42 15.54 -5.27
C ILE A 70 4.22 14.78 -6.58
N ASP A 71 5.20 14.79 -7.48
CA ASP A 71 5.12 14.04 -8.75
C ASP A 71 5.07 12.53 -8.50
N ALA A 72 5.84 12.02 -7.53
CA ALA A 72 5.78 10.61 -7.11
C ALA A 72 4.42 10.24 -6.50
N ILE A 73 3.84 11.12 -5.67
CA ILE A 73 2.50 10.93 -5.09
C ILE A 73 1.44 10.86 -6.20
N LYS A 74 1.49 11.79 -7.17
CA LYS A 74 0.56 11.79 -8.31
C LYS A 74 0.70 10.54 -9.19
N ALA A 75 1.92 10.04 -9.37
CA ALA A 75 2.14 8.78 -10.09
C ALA A 75 1.48 7.60 -9.36
N HIS A 76 1.62 7.54 -8.04
CA HIS A 76 0.97 6.53 -7.22
C HIS A 76 -0.57 6.65 -7.26
N GLU A 77 -1.12 7.88 -7.21
CA GLU A 77 -2.55 8.14 -7.37
C GLU A 77 -3.08 7.68 -8.73
N ALA A 78 -2.30 7.87 -9.80
CA ALA A 78 -2.69 7.44 -11.14
C ALA A 78 -2.70 5.91 -11.29
N GLU A 79 -1.81 5.21 -10.59
CA GLU A 79 -1.69 3.74 -10.64
C GLU A 79 -2.68 3.02 -9.71
N HIS A 80 -2.99 3.59 -8.55
CA HIS A 80 -3.74 2.91 -7.48
C HIS A 80 -5.06 3.57 -7.10
N GLY A 81 -5.36 4.75 -7.65
CA GLY A 81 -6.54 5.55 -7.29
C GLY A 81 -6.24 6.57 -6.19
N ASP A 82 -7.25 7.38 -5.90
CA ASP A 82 -7.15 8.53 -4.99
C ASP A 82 -6.79 8.09 -3.55
N ILE A 83 -6.03 8.92 -2.84
CA ILE A 83 -5.48 8.63 -1.50
C ILE A 83 -6.45 8.98 -0.36
N SER A 84 -7.74 9.19 -0.67
CA SER A 84 -8.72 9.70 0.31
C SER A 84 -9.10 8.71 1.41
#